data_AF-A0A8T5NW15-F1
#
_entry.id   AF-A0A8T5NW15-F1
#
_cell.length_a   1.000
_cell.length_b   1.000
_cell.length_c   1.000
_cell.angle_alpha   90.00
_cell.angle_beta   90.00
_cell.angle_gamma   90.00
#
_symmetry.space_group_name_H-M   'P 1'
#
loop_
_entity.id
_entity.type
_entity.pdbx_description
1 polymer ?
#
loop_
_entity_poly.entity_id
_entity_poly.type
_entity_poly.pdbx_seq_one_letter_code
_entity_poly.pdbx_strand_id
1 'polypeptide(L)'
;MKKTRILIFTILFIIIFSTFATANILSQLKKIENVKTEKQVIASTSLQNQVPLGQGFTNNNYFDITIQDDDISSLFVGAINFQGTEYDTSEELQLCSAYSEPYIATSLMSDDDYHRDVFFEMNKDVLKLAYKFDEFIDLTTATISDPLIIDFLGYNLKIFDVQDNQFSNLGGVEYLLNAGDSVEVLGKTVTLENVGSNSAQISVDGVSQSISVGSTITIEGIDVYMLYVISRTELEESSAAFIAGENIIQTYRDGDAFIGEDLNDPNWVWDIRNLAQNGTSMYADCNDANDNLILRIENDMALNDDTDDSPGTGQCLDLPNNFLSICLDSLTIPEDEYKDFIMEFNTDADLSDAGCSNMDIDSSVPAIHLTTTQTDGLDLEPFIESEGIILNVSLSTQASEMWLVLDDKACNNVGLDNDLWLNVFYKTTESLRKAKFFGAINLANQQALDSFNQDLISDQSLFKFNYINTVEDNIKLGVSSASSTDINFLLQVRSDIPEELYGSYESLRMNFGLDAEKHFFALGDLRATEEREEFAWIPGGKWFETFIGTK
;
A
#
# COMPACT_ATOMS: atom_id res chain seq x y z
N MET A 1 -30.53 8.97 -16.06
CA MET A 1 -29.25 9.32 -15.42
C MET A 1 -28.94 8.23 -14.41
N LYS A 2 -28.32 7.15 -14.87
CA LYS A 2 -27.80 6.07 -14.02
C LYS A 2 -26.34 6.40 -13.74
N LYS A 3 -25.95 6.38 -12.47
CA LYS A 3 -24.57 6.54 -12.02
C LYS A 3 -23.79 5.29 -12.44
N THR A 4 -22.76 5.48 -13.26
CA THR A 4 -21.70 4.50 -13.49
C THR A 4 -20.95 4.33 -12.18
N ARG A 5 -20.84 3.10 -11.68
CA ARG A 5 -19.99 2.75 -10.53
C ARG A 5 -18.77 2.06 -11.11
N ILE A 6 -17.62 2.63 -10.78
CA ILE A 6 -16.31 2.25 -11.29
C ILE A 6 -15.68 1.35 -10.21
N LEU A 7 -14.96 0.30 -10.60
CA LEU A 7 -14.05 -0.41 -9.69
C LEU A 7 -12.79 0.46 -9.58
N ILE A 8 -12.67 1.21 -8.50
CA ILE A 8 -11.80 2.37 -8.50
C ILE A 8 -11.16 2.73 -7.14
N PHE A 9 -11.36 2.05 -6.00
CA PHE A 9 -10.78 2.43 -4.67
C PHE A 9 -11.00 3.90 -4.24
N THR A 10 -10.73 4.20 -2.98
CA THR A 10 -10.52 5.58 -2.50
C THR A 10 -9.35 5.47 -1.56
N ILE A 11 -8.21 6.04 -1.93
CA ILE A 11 -7.11 6.29 -1.02
C ILE A 11 -7.48 7.58 -0.33
N LEU A 12 -7.57 7.54 0.99
CA LEU A 12 -7.97 8.66 1.82
C LEU A 12 -6.78 9.01 2.70
N PHE A 13 -6.19 10.18 2.51
CA PHE A 13 -5.25 10.70 3.51
C PHE A 13 -6.04 11.14 4.75
N ILE A 14 -6.37 10.22 5.67
CA ILE A 14 -6.96 10.58 6.98
C ILE A 14 -5.84 10.92 7.95
N ILE A 15 -5.82 12.16 8.44
CA ILE A 15 -5.04 12.51 9.63
C ILE A 15 -5.89 12.17 10.86
N ILE A 16 -5.53 11.10 11.58
CA ILE A 16 -6.05 10.83 12.93
C ILE A 16 -5.01 11.29 13.95
N PHE A 17 -5.25 12.42 14.61
CA PHE A 17 -4.44 12.82 15.75
C PHE A 17 -4.59 11.79 16.88
N SER A 18 -3.50 11.08 17.21
CA SER A 18 -3.45 10.22 18.38
C SER A 18 -3.48 11.09 19.65
N THR A 19 -4.56 11.00 20.42
CA THR A 19 -4.58 11.56 21.78
C THR A 19 -3.81 10.63 22.69
N PHE A 20 -2.62 11.04 23.14
CA PHE A 20 -1.91 10.35 24.21
C PHE A 20 -2.79 10.25 25.47
N ALA A 21 -3.02 9.01 25.90
CA ALA A 21 -3.63 8.70 27.19
C ALA A 21 -2.65 9.08 28.32
N THR A 22 -2.95 10.13 29.07
CA THR A 22 -2.30 10.40 30.36
C THR A 22 -3.09 9.74 31.48
N ALA A 23 -2.54 8.64 32.01
CA ALA A 23 -2.94 8.13 33.31
C ALA A 23 -2.09 8.80 34.40
N ASN A 24 -2.71 9.79 35.06
CA ASN A 24 -2.68 10.00 36.51
C ASN A 24 -1.38 10.51 37.16
N ILE A 25 -1.25 11.85 37.34
CA ILE A 25 -0.91 12.51 38.62
C ILE A 25 -1.76 13.79 38.70
N LEU A 26 -2.97 13.65 39.26
CA LEU A 26 -3.88 14.75 39.56
C LEU A 26 -3.68 15.18 41.04
N SER A 27 -2.58 15.88 41.37
CA SER A 27 -2.52 16.62 42.65
C SER A 27 -1.63 17.86 42.73
N GLN A 28 -0.98 18.32 41.64
CA GLN A 28 -0.12 19.52 41.68
C GLN A 28 -0.54 20.67 40.73
N LEU A 29 -1.52 20.48 39.85
CA LEU A 29 -1.91 21.49 38.84
C LEU A 29 -3.02 22.47 39.31
N LYS A 30 -2.84 23.08 40.49
CA LYS A 30 -3.69 24.21 40.92
C LYS A 30 -2.98 25.56 40.90
N LYS A 31 -1.84 25.66 40.19
CA LYS A 31 -0.99 26.85 40.19
C LYS A 31 -0.40 27.25 38.82
N ILE A 32 -1.04 26.86 37.72
CA ILE A 32 -0.77 27.41 36.39
C ILE A 32 -2.12 27.81 35.76
N GLU A 33 -2.66 28.92 36.24
CA GLU A 33 -3.75 29.64 35.58
C GLU A 33 -3.07 30.75 34.76
N ASN A 34 -2.85 30.48 33.46
CA ASN A 34 -2.64 31.42 32.34
C ASN A 34 -1.74 30.85 31.21
N VAL A 35 -1.94 29.60 30.80
CA VAL A 35 -1.65 29.23 29.40
C VAL A 35 -2.98 28.96 28.74
N LYS A 36 -3.44 29.95 28.00
CA LYS A 36 -4.66 29.90 27.21
C LYS A 36 -4.29 29.16 25.91
N THR A 37 -4.26 27.83 25.94
CA THR A 37 -4.22 27.03 24.71
C THR A 37 -5.60 27.11 24.08
N GLU A 38 -5.77 28.06 23.17
CA GLU A 38 -6.86 28.01 22.20
C GLU A 38 -6.69 26.72 21.39
N LYS A 39 -7.53 25.74 21.72
CA LYS A 39 -7.62 24.48 20.99
C LYS A 39 -8.27 24.80 19.64
N GLN A 40 -7.47 25.20 18.68
CA GLN A 40 -7.91 25.41 17.31
C GLN A 40 -8.17 24.02 16.71
N VAL A 41 -9.44 23.73 16.44
CA VAL A 41 -9.84 22.60 15.61
C VAL A 41 -9.42 22.98 14.19
N ILE A 42 -8.25 22.52 13.77
CA ILE A 42 -7.82 22.61 12.37
C ILE A 42 -8.71 21.62 11.62
N ALA A 43 -9.43 22.10 10.61
CA ALA A 43 -10.15 21.24 9.69
C ALA A 43 -9.10 20.38 8.96
N SER A 44 -9.12 19.06 9.16
CA SER A 44 -8.23 18.15 8.44
C SER A 44 -8.61 18.17 6.96
N THR A 45 -7.75 18.70 6.11
CA THR A 45 -7.83 18.47 4.66
C THR A 45 -7.26 17.09 4.36
N SER A 46 -8.00 16.28 3.62
CA SER A 46 -7.57 14.97 3.14
C SER A 46 -7.53 15.03 1.62
N LEU A 47 -6.39 14.68 1.02
CA LEU A 47 -6.33 14.39 -0.41
C LEU A 47 -6.88 12.98 -0.63
N GLN A 48 -7.74 12.82 -1.63
CA GLN A 48 -8.37 11.53 -1.93
C GLN A 48 -8.36 11.25 -3.42
N ASN A 49 -7.95 10.05 -3.81
CA ASN A 49 -8.13 9.59 -5.17
C ASN A 49 -8.37 8.09 -5.26
N GLN A 50 -8.82 7.67 -6.42
CA GLN A 50 -9.32 6.36 -6.76
C GLN A 50 -8.26 5.70 -7.66
N VAL A 51 -7.48 4.76 -7.12
CA VAL A 51 -6.33 4.14 -7.82
C VAL A 51 -6.64 2.67 -8.11
N PRO A 52 -6.63 2.21 -9.37
CA PRO A 52 -6.81 0.80 -9.70
C PRO A 52 -5.74 -0.07 -9.03
N LEU A 53 -6.10 -1.29 -8.61
CA LEU A 53 -5.15 -2.25 -8.05
C LEU A 53 -3.99 -2.51 -9.02
N GLY A 54 -2.78 -2.61 -8.49
CA GLY A 54 -1.58 -2.87 -9.29
C GLY A 54 -1.04 -1.68 -10.07
N GLN A 55 -1.74 -0.54 -10.03
CA GLN A 55 -1.24 0.72 -10.55
C GLN A 55 -0.61 1.50 -9.41
N GLY A 56 0.57 2.06 -9.65
CA GLY A 56 1.13 2.99 -8.68
C GLY A 56 0.46 4.35 -8.70
N PHE A 57 0.69 5.09 -7.63
CA PHE A 57 -0.13 6.23 -7.26
C PHE A 57 0.01 7.42 -8.19
N THR A 58 1.13 7.55 -8.89
CA THR A 58 1.38 8.68 -9.79
C THR A 58 1.02 8.38 -11.24
N ASN A 59 0.76 7.09 -11.57
CA ASN A 59 0.28 6.72 -12.89
C ASN A 59 -1.01 7.44 -13.24
N ASN A 60 -1.15 7.84 -14.52
CA ASN A 60 -2.31 8.58 -15.03
C ASN A 60 -2.68 9.84 -14.22
N ASN A 61 -1.76 10.36 -13.39
CA ASN A 61 -1.96 11.48 -12.46
C ASN A 61 -3.11 11.21 -11.47
N TYR A 62 -3.21 10.02 -10.88
CA TYR A 62 -4.11 9.83 -9.72
C TYR A 62 -3.64 10.69 -8.54
N PHE A 63 -2.34 10.70 -8.27
CA PHE A 63 -1.73 11.67 -7.38
C PHE A 63 -0.63 12.42 -8.13
N ASP A 64 -0.41 13.67 -7.74
CA ASP A 64 0.78 14.39 -8.16
C ASP A 64 2.00 13.72 -7.51
N ILE A 65 3.12 13.72 -8.23
CA ILE A 65 4.40 13.22 -7.72
C ILE A 65 4.84 14.01 -6.48
N THR A 66 4.47 15.28 -6.43
CA THR A 66 4.72 16.18 -5.31
C THR A 66 3.39 16.69 -4.80
N ILE A 67 3.11 16.46 -3.53
CA ILE A 67 1.92 16.90 -2.81
C ILE A 67 2.30 18.09 -1.94
N GLN A 68 1.59 19.21 -2.07
CA GLN A 68 1.90 20.49 -1.42
C GLN A 68 0.74 21.02 -0.55
N ASP A 69 0.81 22.26 -0.06
CA ASP A 69 -0.17 22.81 0.88
C ASP A 69 -1.56 23.04 0.26
N ASP A 70 -1.62 23.26 -1.06
CA ASP A 70 -2.88 23.37 -1.80
C ASP A 70 -3.59 22.01 -1.94
N ASP A 71 -2.86 20.90 -1.84
CA ASP A 71 -3.40 19.54 -1.72
C ASP A 71 -3.73 19.18 -0.27
N ILE A 72 -2.78 19.43 0.65
CA ILE A 72 -2.86 19.10 2.07
C ILE A 72 -2.40 20.28 2.91
N SER A 73 -3.36 21.05 3.42
CA SER A 73 -3.13 22.29 4.18
C SER A 73 -2.32 22.18 5.48
N SER A 74 -1.98 20.98 5.93
CA SER A 74 -1.07 20.77 7.07
C SER A 74 0.40 20.86 6.70
N LEU A 75 0.73 20.73 5.41
CA LEU A 75 2.08 21.00 4.92
C LEU A 75 2.36 22.50 5.05
N PHE A 76 3.49 22.83 5.68
CA PHE A 76 3.85 24.22 5.91
C PHE A 76 4.16 24.94 4.59
N VAL A 77 3.62 26.15 4.43
CA VAL A 77 4.09 27.15 3.46
C VAL A 77 4.10 28.50 4.13
N GLY A 78 5.23 29.21 4.06
CA GLY A 78 5.37 30.50 4.70
C GLY A 78 6.76 31.06 4.59
N ALA A 79 7.11 31.92 5.53
CA ALA A 79 8.43 32.51 5.61
C ALA A 79 9.05 32.29 6.98
N ILE A 80 10.36 32.11 7.02
CA ILE A 80 11.18 32.02 8.23
C ILE A 80 12.11 33.21 8.31
N ASN A 81 12.52 33.58 9.53
CA ASN A 81 13.57 34.59 9.73
C ASN A 81 14.89 33.90 10.06
N PHE A 82 15.92 34.16 9.27
CA PHE A 82 17.26 33.65 9.51
C PHE A 82 18.27 34.77 9.29
N GLN A 83 19.13 35.01 10.29
CA GLN A 83 20.14 36.09 10.25
C GLN A 83 19.53 37.47 9.93
N GLY A 84 18.30 37.72 10.38
CA GLY A 84 17.59 38.98 10.13
C GLY A 84 17.02 39.16 8.73
N THR A 85 17.10 38.14 7.87
CA THR A 85 16.47 38.10 6.54
C THR A 85 15.28 37.15 6.58
N GLU A 86 14.19 37.50 5.89
CA GLU A 86 13.02 36.65 5.72
C GLU A 86 13.23 35.78 4.48
N TYR A 87 12.97 34.49 4.60
CA TYR A 87 13.12 33.50 3.54
C TYR A 87 11.81 32.73 3.33
N ASP A 88 11.33 32.65 2.10
CA ASP A 88 10.20 31.80 1.72
C ASP A 88 10.60 30.32 1.78
N THR A 89 9.81 29.51 2.50
CA THR A 89 10.02 28.07 2.68
C THR A 89 8.70 27.30 2.65
N SER A 90 8.80 26.02 2.33
CA SER A 90 7.65 25.12 2.19
C SER A 90 7.98 23.68 2.58
N GLU A 91 6.96 22.87 2.84
CA GLU A 91 7.06 21.42 2.99
C GLU A 91 6.34 20.73 1.83
N GLU A 92 6.85 19.58 1.41
CA GLU A 92 6.20 18.75 0.38
C GLU A 92 6.41 17.26 0.62
N LEU A 93 5.39 16.46 0.28
CA LEU A 93 5.46 15.00 0.25
C LEU A 93 5.70 14.54 -1.19
N GLN A 94 6.67 13.65 -1.38
CA GLN A 94 7.09 13.16 -2.69
C GLN A 94 6.79 11.67 -2.82
N LEU A 95 6.10 11.29 -3.89
CA LEU A 95 5.81 9.92 -4.31
C LEU A 95 6.71 9.58 -5.51
N CYS A 96 7.85 8.95 -5.25
CA CYS A 96 8.89 8.78 -6.26
C CYS A 96 8.58 7.67 -7.26
N SER A 97 8.56 8.01 -8.55
CA SER A 97 8.29 7.05 -9.63
C SER A 97 9.52 6.24 -10.08
N ALA A 98 10.73 6.78 -9.84
CA ALA A 98 11.98 6.27 -10.41
C ALA A 98 12.42 4.87 -9.91
N TYR A 99 11.94 4.43 -8.74
CA TYR A 99 12.44 3.24 -8.04
C TYR A 99 11.38 2.17 -7.78
N SER A 100 10.22 2.28 -8.45
CA SER A 100 8.92 1.64 -8.18
C SER A 100 8.07 2.46 -7.21
N GLU A 101 7.17 3.26 -7.77
CA GLU A 101 6.19 4.01 -6.99
C GLU A 101 5.37 3.12 -6.04
N PRO A 102 4.91 3.67 -4.90
CA PRO A 102 3.93 2.99 -4.05
C PRO A 102 2.68 2.59 -4.83
N TYR A 103 2.15 1.41 -4.52
CA TYR A 103 0.96 0.86 -5.17
C TYR A 103 0.16 -0.04 -4.23
N ILE A 104 -1.05 -0.44 -4.65
CA ILE A 104 -1.83 -1.45 -3.93
C ILE A 104 -1.64 -2.80 -4.60
N ALA A 105 -1.06 -3.74 -3.86
CA ALA A 105 -0.75 -5.08 -4.31
C ALA A 105 -1.86 -6.08 -3.96
N THR A 106 -1.85 -7.19 -4.70
CA THR A 106 -2.71 -8.36 -4.51
C THR A 106 -1.88 -9.62 -4.71
N SER A 107 -2.42 -10.77 -4.35
CA SER A 107 -1.80 -12.08 -4.59
C SER A 107 -1.50 -12.41 -6.05
N LEU A 108 -2.17 -11.76 -7.00
CA LEU A 108 -1.89 -11.96 -8.43
C LEU A 108 -0.64 -11.22 -8.92
N MET A 109 -0.14 -10.26 -8.15
CA MET A 109 0.87 -9.30 -8.63
C MET A 109 2.15 -9.32 -7.82
N SER A 110 2.07 -9.67 -6.53
CA SER A 110 3.22 -9.59 -5.63
C SER A 110 3.39 -10.87 -4.80
N ASP A 111 2.58 -11.06 -3.76
CA ASP A 111 2.74 -12.14 -2.77
C ASP A 111 1.48 -13.02 -2.64
N ASP A 112 1.60 -14.32 -2.87
CA ASP A 112 0.49 -15.29 -2.82
C ASP A 112 -0.14 -15.42 -1.41
N ASP A 113 0.64 -15.14 -0.36
CA ASP A 113 0.19 -15.18 1.03
C ASP A 113 -0.78 -14.03 1.37
N TYR A 114 -0.92 -13.02 0.49
CA TYR A 114 -1.99 -12.01 0.60
C TYR A 114 -3.40 -12.59 0.42
N HIS A 115 -3.51 -13.77 -0.18
CA HIS A 115 -4.78 -14.45 -0.40
C HIS A 115 -5.81 -13.54 -1.11
N ARG A 116 -6.86 -13.10 -0.40
CA ARG A 116 -7.93 -12.22 -0.91
C ARG A 116 -7.74 -10.76 -0.50
N ASP A 117 -6.85 -10.51 0.43
CA ASP A 117 -6.60 -9.18 0.96
C ASP A 117 -5.73 -8.39 -0.02
N VAL A 118 -5.75 -7.08 0.16
CA VAL A 118 -4.94 -6.15 -0.62
C VAL A 118 -4.13 -5.30 0.33
N PHE A 119 -2.90 -4.99 -0.06
CA PHE A 119 -1.93 -4.34 0.80
C PHE A 119 -1.26 -3.19 0.07
N PHE A 120 -0.93 -2.15 0.84
CA PHE A 120 -0.06 -1.08 0.39
C PHE A 120 1.37 -1.61 0.31
N GLU A 121 1.96 -1.53 -0.88
CA GLU A 121 3.36 -1.90 -1.09
C GLU A 121 4.20 -0.70 -1.53
N MET A 122 5.45 -0.69 -1.06
CA MET A 122 6.47 0.27 -1.47
C MET A 122 7.88 -0.29 -1.26
N ASN A 123 8.82 0.14 -2.10
CA ASN A 123 10.24 -0.11 -1.88
C ASN A 123 10.87 1.00 -1.02
N LYS A 124 12.14 0.83 -0.63
CA LYS A 124 12.93 1.88 0.03
C LYS A 124 13.10 3.11 -0.86
N ASP A 125 13.24 4.27 -0.25
CA ASP A 125 13.55 5.56 -0.88
C ASP A 125 12.47 6.09 -1.86
N VAL A 126 11.23 5.60 -1.77
CA VAL A 126 10.15 5.99 -2.69
C VAL A 126 9.16 6.99 -2.10
N LEU A 127 9.19 7.18 -0.79
CA LEU A 127 8.35 8.11 -0.06
C LEU A 127 9.25 9.09 0.71
N LYS A 128 9.14 10.38 0.38
CA LYS A 128 10.01 11.40 0.99
C LYS A 128 9.20 12.60 1.45
N LEU A 129 9.55 13.16 2.61
CA LEU A 129 8.98 14.43 3.06
C LEU A 129 10.09 15.46 3.20
N ALA A 130 9.99 16.57 2.48
CA ALA A 130 11.05 17.57 2.35
C ALA A 130 10.68 18.89 3.02
N TYR A 131 11.68 19.54 3.61
CA TYR A 131 11.66 20.95 3.98
C TYR A 131 12.43 21.73 2.90
N LYS A 132 11.72 22.59 2.18
CA LYS A 132 12.18 23.25 0.97
C LYS A 132 12.48 24.72 1.24
N PHE A 133 13.66 25.15 0.80
CA PHE A 133 14.01 26.58 0.70
C PHE A 133 13.65 27.10 -0.69
N ASP A 134 12.61 27.92 -0.81
CA ASP A 134 12.10 28.40 -2.10
C ASP A 134 12.94 29.51 -2.73
N GLU A 135 13.85 30.08 -1.95
CA GLU A 135 14.80 31.09 -2.40
C GLU A 135 16.22 30.86 -1.86
N PHE A 136 17.18 31.63 -2.39
CA PHE A 136 18.60 31.40 -2.12
C PHE A 136 18.96 31.68 -0.66
N ILE A 137 19.45 30.67 0.05
CA ILE A 137 19.86 30.75 1.45
C ILE A 137 21.26 30.15 1.66
N ASP A 138 22.03 30.75 2.57
CA ASP A 138 23.35 30.26 2.98
C ASP A 138 23.30 29.73 4.42
N LEU A 139 23.06 28.43 4.55
CA LEU A 139 22.89 27.75 5.83
C LEU A 139 24.20 27.65 6.64
N THR A 140 25.37 27.83 6.01
CA THR A 140 26.68 27.75 6.69
C THR A 140 26.92 28.90 7.66
N THR A 141 26.09 29.93 7.60
CA THR A 141 26.12 31.07 8.52
C THR A 141 25.47 30.79 9.87
N ALA A 142 24.76 29.67 10.01
CA ALA A 142 24.13 29.28 11.26
C ALA A 142 25.19 29.13 12.37
N THR A 143 24.85 29.62 13.56
CA THR A 143 25.70 29.48 14.76
C THR A 143 24.84 29.18 15.98
N ILE A 144 25.43 28.74 17.08
CA ILE A 144 24.64 28.46 18.29
C ILE A 144 23.94 29.72 18.82
N SER A 145 24.57 30.90 18.66
CA SER A 145 23.99 32.18 19.08
C SER A 145 22.91 32.73 18.13
N ASP A 146 22.87 32.24 16.90
CA ASP A 146 21.91 32.65 15.87
C ASP A 146 21.62 31.44 14.96
N PRO A 147 20.89 30.44 15.47
CA PRO A 147 20.59 29.21 14.73
C PRO A 147 19.50 29.46 13.70
N LEU A 148 19.47 28.62 12.66
CA LEU A 148 18.28 28.46 11.84
C LEU A 148 17.22 27.73 12.68
N ILE A 149 16.05 28.34 12.84
CA ILE A 149 14.93 27.75 13.57
C ILE A 149 13.83 27.39 12.57
N ILE A 150 13.52 26.11 12.47
CA ILE A 150 12.43 25.59 11.62
C ILE A 150 11.59 24.60 12.42
N ASP A 151 10.29 24.53 12.14
CA ASP A 151 9.43 23.44 12.57
C ASP A 151 9.33 22.46 11.40
N PHE A 152 9.71 21.21 11.62
CA PHE A 152 9.68 20.16 10.60
C PHE A 152 9.19 18.85 11.24
N LEU A 153 8.12 18.25 10.70
CA LEU A 153 7.54 17.00 11.21
C LEU A 153 7.16 17.04 12.70
N GLY A 154 6.76 18.21 13.20
CA GLY A 154 6.44 18.44 14.61
C GLY A 154 7.64 18.60 15.54
N TYR A 155 8.87 18.62 15.01
CA TYR A 155 10.07 18.96 15.75
C TYR A 155 10.51 20.40 15.49
N ASN A 156 10.80 21.14 16.56
CA ASN A 156 11.46 22.44 16.46
C ASN A 156 12.97 22.23 16.36
N LEU A 157 13.51 22.34 15.15
CA LEU A 157 14.93 22.19 14.87
C LEU A 157 15.63 23.55 15.02
N LYS A 158 16.68 23.60 15.84
CA LYS A 158 17.58 24.73 16.03
C LYS A 158 18.94 24.38 15.42
N ILE A 159 19.03 24.49 14.11
CA ILE A 159 20.22 24.11 13.33
C ILE A 159 21.29 25.19 13.49
N PHE A 160 22.49 24.82 13.95
CA PHE A 160 23.53 25.78 14.32
C PHE A 160 24.90 25.52 13.71
N ASP A 161 25.10 24.38 13.06
CA ASP A 161 26.32 24.02 12.34
C ASP A 161 25.90 23.19 11.13
N VAL A 162 26.39 23.54 9.95
CA VAL A 162 25.97 22.95 8.68
C VAL A 162 27.20 22.60 7.86
N GLN A 163 27.21 21.38 7.32
CA GLN A 163 28.19 20.90 6.33
C GLN A 163 27.41 20.27 5.16
N ASP A 164 28.09 19.86 4.09
CA ASP A 164 27.40 19.40 2.86
C ASP A 164 26.33 18.32 3.15
N ASN A 165 26.67 17.27 3.90
CA ASN A 165 25.78 16.12 4.14
C ASN A 165 25.47 15.90 5.63
N GLN A 166 25.49 16.98 6.43
CA GLN A 166 25.15 16.90 7.86
C GLN A 166 24.80 18.27 8.43
N PHE A 167 24.04 18.27 9.52
CA PHE A 167 23.83 19.45 10.35
C PHE A 167 23.84 19.09 11.83
N SER A 168 24.12 20.07 12.69
CA SER A 168 23.97 19.93 14.15
C SER A 168 22.76 20.73 14.64
N ASN A 169 21.94 20.06 15.42
CA ASN A 169 20.75 20.58 16.08
C ASN A 169 21.03 20.83 17.57
N LEU A 170 20.54 21.95 18.08
CA LEU A 170 20.55 22.28 19.50
C LEU A 170 19.23 21.85 20.15
N GLY A 171 19.20 20.62 20.63
CA GLY A 171 18.06 20.06 21.36
C GLY A 171 17.97 20.55 22.81
N GLY A 172 16.88 20.17 23.50
CA GLY A 172 16.62 20.51 24.90
C GLY A 172 15.66 21.69 25.09
N VAL A 173 15.46 22.08 26.36
CA VAL A 173 14.55 23.16 26.73
C VAL A 173 15.35 24.39 27.16
N GLU A 174 14.96 25.55 26.66
CA GLU A 174 15.55 26.83 27.04
C GLU A 174 14.93 27.34 28.35
N TYR A 175 15.79 27.75 29.28
CA TYR A 175 15.42 28.29 30.58
C TYR A 175 16.08 29.66 30.77
N LEU A 176 15.32 30.60 31.34
CA LEU A 176 15.83 31.85 31.87
C LEU A 176 15.56 31.89 33.37
N LEU A 177 16.61 31.77 34.16
CA LEU A 177 16.53 31.76 35.63
C LEU A 177 17.26 32.97 36.22
N ASN A 178 16.78 33.47 37.37
CA ASN A 178 17.58 34.36 38.21
C ASN A 178 18.44 33.53 39.17
N ALA A 179 19.51 34.13 39.71
CA ALA A 179 20.34 33.42 40.68
C ALA A 179 19.54 33.08 41.95
N GLY A 180 19.58 31.82 42.34
CA GLY A 180 18.78 31.22 43.41
C GLY A 180 17.53 30.47 42.90
N ASP A 181 17.11 30.68 41.65
CA ASP A 181 15.98 29.96 41.06
C ASP A 181 16.41 28.56 40.60
N SER A 182 15.43 27.65 40.57
CA SER A 182 15.62 26.26 40.13
C SER A 182 14.51 25.84 39.18
N VAL A 183 14.81 24.85 38.32
CA VAL A 183 13.87 24.18 37.44
C VAL A 183 14.13 22.67 37.44
N GLU A 184 13.09 21.88 37.20
CA GLU A 184 13.21 20.43 37.06
C GLU A 184 13.49 20.06 35.60
N VAL A 185 14.59 19.35 35.35
CA VAL A 185 14.97 18.82 34.03
C VAL A 185 15.19 17.33 34.17
N LEU A 186 14.34 16.54 33.50
CA LEU A 186 14.41 15.06 33.52
C LEU A 186 14.42 14.48 34.95
N GLY A 187 13.66 15.10 35.86
CA GLY A 187 13.54 14.69 37.26
C GLY A 187 14.70 15.09 38.17
N LYS A 188 15.60 15.96 37.69
CA LYS A 188 16.69 16.55 38.44
C LYS A 188 16.47 18.04 38.67
N THR A 189 16.85 18.52 39.85
CA THR A 189 16.75 19.94 40.18
C THR A 189 17.97 20.68 39.65
N VAL A 190 17.78 21.49 38.60
CA VAL A 190 18.79 22.38 38.03
C VAL A 190 18.63 23.77 38.66
N THR A 191 19.66 24.25 39.35
CA THR A 191 19.65 25.53 40.07
C THR A 191 20.71 26.46 39.49
N LEU A 192 20.34 27.71 39.23
CA LEU A 192 21.31 28.77 38.89
C LEU A 192 21.84 29.36 40.20
N GLU A 193 23.04 28.99 40.63
CA GLU A 193 23.56 29.44 41.94
C GLU A 193 24.16 30.85 41.90
N ASN A 194 24.86 31.18 40.82
CA ASN A 194 25.57 32.45 40.69
C ASN A 194 25.84 32.80 39.22
N VAL A 195 26.06 34.07 38.93
CA VAL A 195 26.29 34.59 37.58
C VAL A 195 27.50 35.53 37.60
N GLY A 196 28.58 35.10 36.93
CA GLY A 196 29.75 35.91 36.66
C GLY A 196 29.60 36.77 35.39
N SER A 197 30.67 37.45 35.01
CA SER A 197 30.65 38.37 33.85
C SER A 197 30.53 37.66 32.50
N ASN A 198 30.95 36.39 32.40
CA ASN A 198 30.92 35.59 31.17
C ASN A 198 30.69 34.08 31.47
N SER A 199 30.15 33.78 32.64
CA SER A 199 29.93 32.41 33.09
C SER A 199 28.83 32.38 34.12
N ALA A 200 28.22 31.23 34.34
CA ALA A 200 27.32 31.01 35.46
C ALA A 200 27.72 29.75 36.23
N GLN A 201 27.37 29.69 37.50
CA GLN A 201 27.49 28.50 38.33
C GLN A 201 26.13 27.81 38.38
N ILE A 202 26.06 26.59 37.85
CA ILE A 202 24.84 25.78 37.81
C ILE A 202 25.06 24.55 38.67
N SER A 203 24.04 24.20 39.46
CA SER A 203 24.00 22.99 40.28
C SER A 203 22.92 22.05 39.78
N VAL A 204 23.25 20.78 39.59
CA VAL A 204 22.28 19.72 39.29
C VAL A 204 22.31 18.73 40.44
N ASP A 205 21.18 18.60 41.15
CA ASP A 205 21.05 17.77 42.37
C ASP A 205 22.13 18.04 43.43
N GLY A 206 22.58 19.29 43.54
CA GLY A 206 23.60 19.73 44.50
C GLY A 206 25.05 19.60 44.02
N VAL A 207 25.30 19.10 42.81
CA VAL A 207 26.62 19.09 42.18
C VAL A 207 26.78 20.35 41.33
N SER A 208 27.65 21.26 41.77
CA SER A 208 27.84 22.56 41.13
C SER A 208 29.05 22.60 40.20
N GLN A 209 28.87 23.21 39.02
CA GLN A 209 29.93 23.50 38.06
C GLN A 209 29.78 24.92 37.51
N SER A 210 30.91 25.53 37.13
CA SER A 210 30.89 26.80 36.40
C SER A 210 30.92 26.52 34.90
N ILE A 211 29.98 27.11 34.17
CA ILE A 211 29.88 27.04 32.72
C ILE A 211 30.12 28.42 32.10
N SER A 212 30.97 28.50 31.09
CA SER A 212 31.19 29.75 30.35
C SER A 212 30.10 29.94 29.29
N VAL A 213 29.76 31.19 28.99
CA VAL A 213 28.88 31.51 27.85
C VAL A 213 29.45 30.88 26.57
N GLY A 214 28.57 30.27 25.78
CA GLY A 214 28.91 29.59 24.54
C GLY A 214 29.47 28.17 24.72
N SER A 215 29.47 27.63 25.93
CA SER A 215 30.01 26.29 26.24
C SER A 215 28.91 25.32 26.68
N THR A 216 29.15 24.02 26.45
CA THR A 216 28.36 22.91 27.00
C THR A 216 29.13 22.23 28.13
N ILE A 217 28.42 21.81 29.18
CA ILE A 217 28.95 20.88 30.18
C ILE A 217 27.86 19.90 30.63
N THR A 218 28.23 18.66 30.88
CA THR A 218 27.36 17.65 31.50
C THR A 218 27.53 17.68 33.01
N ILE A 219 26.44 17.88 33.75
CA ILE A 219 26.41 17.87 35.22
C ILE A 219 25.38 16.82 35.64
N GLU A 220 25.84 15.76 36.30
CA GLU A 220 24.98 14.64 36.71
C GLU A 220 24.11 14.11 35.54
N GLY A 221 24.67 13.99 34.33
CA GLY A 221 23.95 13.47 33.16
C GLY A 221 22.97 14.45 32.49
N ILE A 222 22.83 15.67 32.99
CA ILE A 222 22.14 16.76 32.28
C ILE A 222 23.19 17.57 31.53
N ASP A 223 23.05 17.67 30.23
CA ASP A 223 23.83 18.61 29.44
C ASP A 223 23.22 20.00 29.59
N VAL A 224 24.09 20.98 29.81
CA VAL A 224 23.71 22.38 29.93
C VAL A 224 24.55 23.20 28.96
N TYR A 225 23.90 24.00 28.10
CA TYR A 225 24.54 24.96 27.21
C TYR A 225 24.20 26.39 27.65
N MET A 226 25.22 27.21 27.90
CA MET A 226 25.03 28.58 28.37
C MET A 226 24.89 29.56 27.20
N LEU A 227 23.70 30.14 27.00
CA LEU A 227 23.42 31.10 25.93
C LEU A 227 23.98 32.48 26.24
N TYR A 228 23.59 33.06 27.37
CA TYR A 228 24.07 34.36 27.83
C TYR A 228 23.85 34.55 29.33
N VAL A 229 24.56 35.53 29.89
CA VAL A 229 24.46 35.91 31.29
C VAL A 229 24.19 37.40 31.44
N ILE A 230 23.43 37.76 32.48
CA ILE A 230 23.18 39.13 32.90
C ILE A 230 23.68 39.25 34.34
N SER A 231 24.90 39.74 34.52
CA SER A 231 25.50 39.94 35.84
C SER A 231 25.13 41.33 36.39
N ARG A 232 24.65 41.37 37.64
CA ARG A 232 24.29 42.58 38.39
C ARG A 232 25.07 42.66 39.71
N THR A 233 24.95 43.80 40.39
CA THR A 233 25.61 43.98 41.70
C THR A 233 24.95 43.14 42.78
N GLU A 234 23.62 43.07 42.78
CA GLU A 234 22.87 42.19 43.66
C GLU A 234 22.72 40.81 43.00
N LEU A 235 23.00 39.75 43.75
CA LEU A 235 23.02 38.37 43.25
C LEU A 235 21.66 37.99 42.65
N GLU A 236 20.59 38.27 43.38
CA GLU A 236 19.19 38.01 43.00
C GLU A 236 18.71 38.75 41.74
N GLU A 237 19.40 39.83 41.33
CA GLU A 237 19.11 40.54 40.08
C GLU A 237 19.90 39.96 38.90
N SER A 238 20.82 39.03 39.15
CA SER A 238 21.59 38.39 38.09
C SER A 238 20.84 37.20 37.52
N SER A 239 20.90 37.02 36.21
CA SER A 239 20.18 35.95 35.51
C SER A 239 21.05 35.30 34.44
N ALA A 240 20.66 34.10 34.03
CA ALA A 240 21.30 33.40 32.93
C ALA A 240 20.25 32.68 32.09
N ALA A 241 20.45 32.70 30.77
CA ALA A 241 19.71 31.87 29.84
C ALA A 241 20.56 30.67 29.43
N PHE A 242 20.00 29.48 29.53
CA PHE A 242 20.69 28.24 29.17
C PHE A 242 19.70 27.22 28.62
N ILE A 243 20.22 26.27 27.85
CA ILE A 243 19.47 25.11 27.38
C ILE A 243 19.90 23.91 28.21
N ALA A 244 18.94 23.13 28.69
CA ALA A 244 19.22 21.94 29.47
C ALA A 244 18.38 20.74 29.00
N GLY A 245 19.00 19.56 29.02
CA GLY A 245 18.39 18.30 28.61
C GLY A 245 19.41 17.17 28.53
N GLU A 246 19.03 16.06 27.89
CA GLU A 246 19.97 14.99 27.52
C GLU A 246 20.44 15.21 26.09
N ASN A 247 21.75 15.08 25.85
CA ASN A 247 22.36 15.17 24.51
C ASN A 247 21.88 16.41 23.74
N ILE A 248 22.01 17.59 24.34
CA ILE A 248 21.48 18.84 23.77
C ILE A 248 22.16 19.25 22.45
N ILE A 249 23.29 18.64 22.11
CA ILE A 249 23.91 18.79 20.79
C ILE A 249 23.82 17.44 20.08
N GLN A 250 23.06 17.41 19.00
CA GLN A 250 22.90 16.25 18.14
C GLN A 250 23.37 16.61 16.75
N THR A 251 24.15 15.73 16.12
CA THR A 251 24.55 15.88 14.72
C THR A 251 23.88 14.80 13.91
N TYR A 252 23.17 15.19 12.87
CA TYR A 252 22.51 14.30 11.91
C TYR A 252 23.25 14.35 10.58
N ARG A 253 23.51 13.19 10.02
CA ARG A 253 24.15 12.97 8.73
C ARG A 253 23.16 12.34 7.77
N ASP A 254 23.47 12.47 6.49
CA ASP A 254 22.82 11.69 5.44
C ASP A 254 22.82 10.18 5.77
N GLY A 255 21.64 9.57 5.72
CA GLY A 255 21.39 8.17 6.08
C GLY A 255 21.30 7.88 7.58
N ASP A 256 21.45 8.87 8.47
CA ASP A 256 21.21 8.66 9.90
C ASP A 256 19.71 8.44 10.15
N ALA A 257 19.38 7.58 11.12
CA ALA A 257 18.01 7.40 11.60
C ALA A 257 17.36 8.73 11.97
N PHE A 258 16.10 8.91 11.56
CA PHE A 258 15.32 10.09 11.90
C PHE A 258 15.06 10.16 13.42
N ILE A 259 14.69 11.35 13.91
CA ILE A 259 14.52 11.59 15.34
C ILE A 259 13.44 10.66 15.92
N GLY A 260 13.83 9.82 16.87
CA GLY A 260 12.92 8.89 17.57
C GLY A 260 12.90 7.47 17.02
N GLU A 261 13.54 7.21 15.88
CA GLU A 261 13.63 5.90 15.23
C GLU A 261 14.66 4.96 15.91
N ASP A 262 14.59 3.65 15.60
CA ASP A 262 15.65 2.71 15.96
C ASP A 262 16.93 3.03 15.16
N LEU A 263 18.05 3.21 15.86
CA LEU A 263 19.32 3.56 15.25
C LEU A 263 19.94 2.44 14.38
N ASN A 264 19.47 1.20 14.51
CA ASN A 264 20.04 0.05 13.79
C ASN A 264 19.12 -0.48 12.67
N ASP A 265 17.84 -0.15 12.72
CA ASP A 265 16.82 -0.56 11.77
C ASP A 265 15.72 0.52 11.68
N PRO A 266 16.07 1.73 11.20
CA PRO A 266 15.12 2.83 11.13
C PRO A 266 14.11 2.61 10.00
N ASN A 267 12.85 2.98 10.22
CA ASN A 267 11.87 3.05 9.13
C ASN A 267 12.05 4.32 8.30
N TRP A 268 12.60 5.37 8.93
CA TRP A 268 12.83 6.68 8.34
C TRP A 268 14.25 7.16 8.60
N VAL A 269 14.92 7.62 7.54
CA VAL A 269 16.27 8.18 7.63
C VAL A 269 16.29 9.59 7.09
N TRP A 270 17.28 10.35 7.54
CA TRP A 270 17.61 11.65 6.99
C TRP A 270 18.20 11.52 5.59
N ASP A 271 17.71 12.31 4.65
CA ASP A 271 18.36 12.55 3.35
C ASP A 271 18.83 14.01 3.33
N ILE A 272 20.14 14.18 3.46
CA ILE A 272 20.79 15.48 3.70
C ILE A 272 21.95 15.64 2.71
N ARG A 273 21.82 16.58 1.78
CA ARG A 273 22.85 16.84 0.78
C ARG A 273 22.96 18.33 0.44
N ASN A 274 24.19 18.71 0.09
CA ASN A 274 24.57 20.05 -0.35
C ASN A 274 24.19 21.20 0.60
N LEU A 275 23.93 20.96 1.89
CA LEU A 275 23.47 22.02 2.79
C LEU A 275 24.51 23.12 3.02
N ALA A 276 25.80 22.87 2.75
CA ALA A 276 26.83 23.91 2.83
C ALA A 276 26.98 24.74 1.54
N GLN A 277 26.14 24.49 0.53
CA GLN A 277 26.04 25.37 -0.64
C GLN A 277 25.11 26.55 -0.34
N ASN A 278 25.29 27.64 -1.09
CA ASN A 278 24.30 28.71 -1.15
C ASN A 278 23.38 28.43 -2.33
N GLY A 279 22.11 28.14 -2.06
CA GLY A 279 21.21 27.61 -3.08
C GLY A 279 19.75 27.64 -2.66
N THR A 280 18.92 27.05 -3.51
CA THR A 280 17.51 26.77 -3.25
C THR A 280 17.32 25.26 -3.16
N SER A 281 16.20 24.83 -2.59
CA SER A 281 15.72 23.45 -2.73
C SER A 281 14.91 23.30 -4.01
N MET A 282 15.28 22.33 -4.85
CA MET A 282 14.49 21.94 -6.01
C MET A 282 14.50 20.42 -6.10
N TYR A 283 13.33 19.82 -6.15
CA TYR A 283 13.18 18.37 -6.26
C TYR A 283 12.44 18.07 -7.57
N ALA A 284 13.08 17.35 -8.48
CA ALA A 284 12.45 16.96 -9.75
C ALA A 284 12.26 15.45 -9.74
N ASP A 285 11.04 14.96 -9.48
CA ASP A 285 10.68 13.53 -9.54
C ASP A 285 11.64 12.65 -8.71
N CYS A 286 11.92 13.09 -7.49
CA CYS A 286 12.90 12.51 -6.56
C CYS A 286 14.33 12.34 -7.10
N ASN A 287 14.60 12.77 -8.34
CA ASN A 287 15.92 12.87 -8.93
C ASN A 287 16.48 14.23 -8.56
N ASP A 288 17.41 14.22 -7.63
CA ASP A 288 17.98 15.46 -7.17
C ASP A 288 19.08 15.92 -8.13
N ALA A 289 19.00 17.17 -8.58
CA ALA A 289 20.12 17.77 -9.26
C ALA A 289 21.26 17.98 -8.25
N ASN A 290 22.50 17.76 -8.71
CA ASN A 290 23.69 17.75 -7.86
C ASN A 290 23.94 19.04 -7.05
N ASP A 291 23.25 20.15 -7.34
CA ASP A 291 23.52 21.47 -6.75
C ASP A 291 22.38 21.99 -5.84
N ASN A 292 21.30 21.23 -5.63
CA ASN A 292 20.16 21.67 -4.82
C ASN A 292 20.36 21.39 -3.33
N LEU A 293 19.84 22.27 -2.47
CA LEU A 293 19.80 22.03 -1.02
C LEU A 293 18.77 20.94 -0.71
N ILE A 294 19.20 19.87 -0.03
CA ILE A 294 18.32 18.74 0.31
C ILE A 294 18.30 18.59 1.82
N LEU A 295 17.14 18.89 2.40
CA LEU A 295 16.80 18.60 3.79
C LEU A 295 15.45 17.88 3.79
N ARG A 296 15.48 16.55 3.83
CA ARG A 296 14.26 15.74 3.84
C ARG A 296 14.47 14.47 4.65
N ILE A 297 13.40 13.71 4.80
CA ILE A 297 13.46 12.32 5.25
C ILE A 297 12.95 11.41 4.14
N GLU A 298 13.41 10.17 4.13
CA GLU A 298 12.95 9.13 3.22
C GLU A 298 12.71 7.82 3.97
N ASN A 299 11.82 6.98 3.43
CA ASN A 299 11.57 5.68 4.01
C ASN A 299 12.75 4.73 3.75
N ASP A 300 13.29 4.13 4.82
CA ASP A 300 14.32 3.07 4.75
C ASP A 300 13.73 1.67 5.04
N MET A 301 12.41 1.56 5.03
CA MET A 301 11.69 0.28 5.04
C MET A 301 11.17 -0.08 3.64
N ALA A 302 11.10 -1.38 3.36
CA ALA A 302 10.32 -1.93 2.25
C ALA A 302 9.07 -2.58 2.84
N LEU A 303 7.94 -2.41 2.14
CA LEU A 303 6.68 -3.08 2.42
C LEU A 303 6.34 -3.82 1.13
N ASN A 304 6.78 -5.06 0.98
CA ASN A 304 6.63 -5.79 -0.28
C ASN A 304 6.34 -7.29 -0.12
N ASP A 305 6.11 -7.76 1.11
CA ASP A 305 5.58 -9.09 1.39
C ASP A 305 4.56 -9.08 2.55
N ASP A 306 4.07 -10.26 2.94
CA ASP A 306 3.09 -10.47 4.03
C ASP A 306 3.70 -10.39 5.43
N THR A 307 5.04 -10.38 5.52
CA THR A 307 5.78 -10.32 6.77
C THR A 307 6.20 -8.91 7.17
N ASP A 308 6.13 -7.96 6.25
CA ASP A 308 6.52 -6.55 6.44
C ASP A 308 5.48 -5.68 7.18
N ASP A 309 4.39 -6.26 7.72
CA ASP A 309 3.28 -5.51 8.34
C ASP A 309 2.67 -4.43 7.43
N SER A 310 2.63 -4.70 6.11
CA SER A 310 2.08 -3.81 5.09
C SER A 310 0.64 -3.37 5.41
N PRO A 311 0.28 -2.07 5.28
CA PRO A 311 -1.07 -1.60 5.56
C PRO A 311 -2.12 -2.21 4.64
N GLY A 312 -3.06 -2.96 5.22
CA GLY A 312 -4.23 -3.48 4.54
C GLY A 312 -5.40 -2.49 4.47
N THR A 313 -6.56 -2.98 4.05
CA THR A 313 -7.78 -2.14 3.96
C THR A 313 -8.20 -1.58 5.33
N GLY A 314 -8.44 -0.28 5.39
CA GLY A 314 -8.75 0.47 6.60
C GLY A 314 -7.53 0.83 7.46
N GLN A 315 -6.31 0.49 7.04
CA GLN A 315 -5.07 0.76 7.76
C GLN A 315 -4.29 1.90 7.10
N CYS A 316 -3.32 2.44 7.85
CA CYS A 316 -2.51 3.58 7.43
C CYS A 316 -1.03 3.29 7.65
N LEU A 317 -0.21 3.81 6.74
CA LEU A 317 1.20 4.08 6.98
C LEU A 317 1.33 5.48 7.61
N ASP A 318 1.73 5.54 8.87
CA ASP A 318 1.98 6.80 9.57
C ASP A 318 3.40 7.30 9.30
N LEU A 319 3.53 8.56 8.89
CA LEU A 319 4.81 9.26 8.85
C LEU A 319 5.27 9.63 10.27
N PRO A 320 6.55 9.96 10.48
CA PRO A 320 7.08 10.25 11.80
C PRO A 320 6.24 11.26 12.59
N ASN A 321 6.09 11.02 13.89
CA ASN A 321 5.20 11.74 14.81
C ASN A 321 3.71 11.73 14.44
N ASN A 322 3.25 10.86 13.55
CA ASN A 322 1.90 10.91 12.96
C ASN A 322 1.61 12.28 12.33
N PHE A 323 2.64 12.92 11.75
CA PHE A 323 2.48 14.23 11.11
C PHE A 323 1.54 14.14 9.90
N LEU A 324 1.69 13.06 9.12
CA LEU A 324 0.84 12.69 7.99
C LEU A 324 0.62 11.17 8.03
N SER A 325 -0.45 10.71 7.37
CA SER A 325 -0.74 9.27 7.24
C SER A 325 -1.22 9.00 5.82
N ILE A 326 -0.76 7.89 5.25
CA ILE A 326 -1.21 7.38 3.94
C ILE A 326 -2.08 6.15 4.22
N CYS A 327 -3.38 6.25 3.95
CA CYS A 327 -4.31 5.17 4.28
C CYS A 327 -4.91 4.52 3.05
N LEU A 328 -4.95 3.20 3.07
CA LEU A 328 -5.83 2.44 2.20
C LEU A 328 -7.22 2.43 2.84
N ASP A 329 -8.10 3.36 2.46
CA ASP A 329 -9.41 3.52 3.12
C ASP A 329 -10.31 2.32 2.91
N SER A 330 -10.64 2.04 1.65
CA SER A 330 -11.62 1.03 1.27
C SER A 330 -11.50 0.61 -0.18
N LEU A 331 -12.01 -0.59 -0.45
CA LEU A 331 -12.29 -1.04 -1.80
C LEU A 331 -13.60 -0.41 -2.28
N THR A 332 -13.65 0.03 -3.53
CA THR A 332 -14.87 0.61 -4.11
C THR A 332 -16.01 -0.37 -4.28
N ILE A 333 -15.66 -1.65 -4.42
CA ILE A 333 -16.63 -2.73 -4.35
C ILE A 333 -16.61 -3.19 -2.90
N PRO A 334 -17.75 -3.10 -2.19
CA PRO A 334 -17.90 -3.67 -0.86
C PRO A 334 -17.58 -5.17 -0.87
N GLU A 335 -17.03 -5.68 0.23
CA GLU A 335 -16.68 -7.10 0.38
C GLU A 335 -17.87 -8.04 0.07
N ASP A 336 -19.08 -7.64 0.46
CA ASP A 336 -20.32 -8.41 0.22
C ASP A 336 -20.85 -8.32 -1.21
N GLU A 337 -20.29 -7.45 -2.05
CA GLU A 337 -20.55 -7.40 -3.49
C GLU A 337 -19.59 -8.30 -4.30
N TYR A 338 -18.47 -8.74 -3.71
CA TYR A 338 -17.64 -9.79 -4.31
C TYR A 338 -18.40 -11.11 -4.36
N LYS A 339 -18.08 -11.90 -5.36
CA LYS A 339 -18.77 -13.15 -5.63
C LYS A 339 -17.73 -14.26 -5.67
N ASP A 340 -17.95 -15.27 -4.84
CA ASP A 340 -17.08 -16.42 -4.82
C ASP A 340 -17.49 -17.39 -5.93
N PHE A 341 -16.48 -17.78 -6.68
CA PHE A 341 -16.52 -18.83 -7.66
C PHE A 341 -15.51 -19.88 -7.25
N ILE A 342 -15.95 -21.12 -7.16
CA ILE A 342 -15.12 -22.24 -6.75
C ILE A 342 -15.10 -23.25 -7.89
N MET A 343 -13.90 -23.55 -8.37
CA MET A 343 -13.64 -24.62 -9.32
C MET A 343 -12.84 -25.70 -8.60
N GLU A 344 -13.38 -26.92 -8.54
CA GLU A 344 -12.78 -28.03 -7.81
C GLU A 344 -12.72 -29.27 -8.70
N PHE A 345 -11.67 -30.07 -8.54
CA PHE A 345 -11.65 -31.40 -9.13
C PHE A 345 -12.44 -32.37 -8.24
N ASN A 346 -13.56 -32.84 -8.75
CA ASN A 346 -14.47 -33.78 -8.09
C ASN A 346 -14.25 -35.17 -8.68
N THR A 347 -13.78 -36.13 -7.88
CA THR A 347 -13.47 -37.49 -8.36
C THR A 347 -14.66 -38.44 -8.40
N ASP A 348 -15.79 -38.06 -7.78
CA ASP A 348 -16.94 -38.92 -7.53
C ASP A 348 -18.28 -38.23 -7.81
N ALA A 349 -18.33 -37.38 -8.85
CA ALA A 349 -19.56 -36.67 -9.20
C ALA A 349 -20.67 -37.65 -9.60
N ASP A 350 -21.80 -37.62 -8.88
CA ASP A 350 -23.00 -38.39 -9.23
C ASP A 350 -23.83 -37.64 -10.28
N LEU A 351 -23.69 -38.09 -11.52
CA LEU A 351 -24.40 -37.55 -12.69
C LEU A 351 -25.36 -38.59 -13.30
N SER A 352 -25.64 -39.69 -12.58
CA SER A 352 -26.46 -40.82 -13.07
C SER A 352 -27.90 -40.41 -13.44
N ASP A 353 -28.41 -39.36 -12.81
CA ASP A 353 -29.75 -38.79 -13.04
C ASP A 353 -29.81 -37.74 -14.17
N ALA A 354 -28.68 -37.44 -14.83
CA ALA A 354 -28.59 -36.37 -15.84
C ALA A 354 -29.28 -36.70 -17.18
N GLY A 355 -29.75 -37.93 -17.34
CA GLY A 355 -30.49 -38.36 -18.54
C GLY A 355 -29.60 -38.72 -19.72
N CYS A 356 -28.34 -39.10 -19.48
CA CYS A 356 -27.42 -39.57 -20.51
C CYS A 356 -27.52 -41.08 -20.69
N SER A 357 -28.12 -41.54 -21.79
CA SER A 357 -28.40 -42.97 -21.97
C SER A 357 -27.23 -43.81 -22.53
N ASN A 358 -26.17 -43.17 -23.02
CA ASN A 358 -25.13 -43.85 -23.83
C ASN A 358 -23.70 -43.60 -23.35
N MET A 359 -23.54 -42.79 -22.31
CA MET A 359 -22.31 -42.63 -21.57
C MET A 359 -22.51 -43.45 -20.30
N ASP A 360 -21.52 -44.25 -19.90
CA ASP A 360 -21.55 -45.00 -18.64
C ASP A 360 -21.32 -44.00 -17.49
N ILE A 361 -22.22 -43.02 -17.37
CA ILE A 361 -22.23 -42.06 -16.28
C ILE A 361 -22.77 -42.80 -15.07
N ASP A 362 -21.85 -43.50 -14.41
CA ASP A 362 -22.09 -44.09 -13.11
C ASP A 362 -22.36 -43.00 -12.06
N SER A 363 -22.73 -43.41 -10.86
CA SER A 363 -22.92 -42.50 -9.72
C SER A 363 -21.61 -41.90 -9.18
N SER A 364 -20.52 -41.92 -9.97
CA SER A 364 -19.18 -41.51 -9.59
C SER A 364 -18.33 -41.32 -10.84
N VAL A 365 -18.22 -40.09 -11.33
CA VAL A 365 -17.39 -39.74 -12.50
C VAL A 365 -16.44 -38.59 -12.15
N PRO A 366 -15.16 -38.64 -12.56
CA PRO A 366 -14.24 -37.51 -12.43
C PRO A 366 -14.73 -36.31 -13.25
N ALA A 367 -14.83 -35.15 -12.62
CA ALA A 367 -15.36 -33.93 -13.20
C ALA A 367 -14.68 -32.69 -12.61
N ILE A 368 -14.62 -31.61 -13.40
CA ILE A 368 -14.40 -30.27 -12.83
C ILE A 368 -15.76 -29.75 -12.38
N HIS A 369 -15.92 -29.49 -11.09
CA HIS A 369 -17.14 -28.97 -10.47
C HIS A 369 -17.00 -27.48 -10.22
N LEU A 370 -17.95 -26.71 -10.73
CA LEU A 370 -17.99 -25.27 -10.65
C LEU A 370 -19.21 -24.88 -9.82
N THR A 371 -18.98 -24.08 -8.79
CA THR A 371 -20.03 -23.55 -7.92
C THR A 371 -19.86 -22.05 -7.71
N THR A 372 -20.94 -21.40 -7.31
CA THR A 372 -20.92 -20.00 -6.93
C THR A 372 -21.82 -19.76 -5.71
N THR A 373 -21.47 -18.76 -4.89
CA THR A 373 -22.34 -18.32 -3.79
C THR A 373 -23.62 -17.63 -4.28
N GLN A 374 -23.68 -17.29 -5.57
CA GLN A 374 -24.84 -16.67 -6.20
C GLN A 374 -25.90 -17.72 -6.54
N THR A 375 -27.14 -17.45 -6.14
CA THR A 375 -28.30 -18.24 -6.56
C THR A 375 -28.46 -18.15 -8.08
N ASP A 376 -28.29 -19.28 -8.77
CA ASP A 376 -28.31 -19.38 -10.24
C ASP A 376 -27.34 -18.40 -10.95
N GLY A 377 -26.14 -18.21 -10.38
CA GLY A 377 -25.18 -17.21 -10.88
C GLY A 377 -24.47 -17.56 -12.19
N LEU A 378 -24.45 -18.82 -12.61
CA LEU A 378 -23.77 -19.26 -13.84
C LEU A 378 -24.73 -19.18 -15.02
N ASP A 379 -24.45 -18.34 -16.02
CA ASP A 379 -25.26 -18.24 -17.23
C ASP A 379 -24.68 -19.14 -18.32
N LEU A 380 -25.39 -20.23 -18.62
CA LEU A 380 -25.00 -21.19 -19.64
C LEU A 380 -25.68 -20.79 -20.95
N GLU A 381 -24.89 -20.35 -21.93
CA GLU A 381 -25.42 -19.95 -23.23
C GLU A 381 -25.50 -21.11 -24.22
N PRO A 382 -26.49 -21.09 -25.13
CA PRO A 382 -26.53 -22.05 -26.23
C PRO A 382 -25.25 -21.98 -27.06
N PHE A 383 -24.68 -23.13 -27.33
CA PHE A 383 -23.54 -23.20 -28.24
C PHE A 383 -24.05 -23.05 -29.68
N ILE A 384 -23.41 -22.20 -30.49
CA ILE A 384 -23.88 -21.98 -31.88
C ILE A 384 -23.53 -23.22 -32.70
N GLU A 385 -24.53 -23.89 -33.25
CA GLU A 385 -24.33 -25.06 -34.11
C GLU A 385 -23.47 -24.72 -35.33
N SER A 386 -22.25 -25.28 -35.38
CA SER A 386 -21.52 -25.47 -36.64
C SER A 386 -21.53 -26.96 -36.98
N GLU A 387 -22.19 -27.35 -38.08
CA GLU A 387 -22.11 -28.67 -38.74
C GLU A 387 -21.88 -29.92 -37.85
N GLY A 388 -22.69 -30.13 -36.80
CA GLY A 388 -22.66 -31.37 -35.98
C GLY A 388 -21.51 -31.46 -34.96
N ILE A 389 -20.91 -30.32 -34.62
CA ILE A 389 -19.72 -30.20 -33.79
C ILE A 389 -20.06 -29.91 -32.31
N ILE A 390 -21.26 -29.37 -32.06
CA ILE A 390 -21.71 -28.98 -30.72
C ILE A 390 -23.17 -29.38 -30.51
N LEU A 391 -23.47 -29.93 -29.34
CA LEU A 391 -24.81 -30.32 -28.91
C LEU A 391 -25.17 -29.48 -27.70
N ASN A 392 -26.32 -28.81 -27.68
CA ASN A 392 -26.73 -28.05 -26.51
C ASN A 392 -28.26 -27.98 -26.41
N VAL A 393 -28.77 -27.61 -25.24
CA VAL A 393 -30.09 -27.01 -25.11
C VAL A 393 -30.14 -25.71 -25.93
N SER A 394 -31.29 -25.46 -26.55
CA SER A 394 -31.49 -24.30 -27.45
C SER A 394 -31.75 -22.98 -26.74
N LEU A 395 -31.73 -22.98 -25.40
CA LEU A 395 -32.07 -21.82 -24.56
C LEU A 395 -30.98 -21.62 -23.53
N SER A 396 -30.66 -20.36 -23.24
CA SER A 396 -29.79 -20.02 -22.13
C SER A 396 -30.38 -20.53 -20.82
N THR A 397 -29.50 -20.94 -19.91
CA THR A 397 -29.90 -21.55 -18.66
C THR A 397 -29.06 -21.00 -17.51
N GLN A 398 -29.75 -20.46 -16.51
CA GLN A 398 -29.09 -20.06 -15.27
C GLN A 398 -28.92 -21.27 -14.35
N ALA A 399 -27.71 -21.46 -13.85
CA ALA A 399 -27.31 -22.61 -13.06
C ALA A 399 -26.62 -22.19 -11.76
N SER A 400 -26.85 -22.95 -10.69
CA SER A 400 -26.18 -22.79 -9.40
C SER A 400 -24.89 -23.61 -9.31
N GLU A 401 -24.84 -24.72 -10.06
CA GLU A 401 -23.70 -25.64 -10.10
C GLU A 401 -23.53 -26.13 -11.55
N MET A 402 -22.29 -26.39 -11.95
CA MET A 402 -21.96 -26.96 -13.25
C MET A 402 -20.86 -28.02 -13.09
N TRP A 403 -20.93 -29.10 -13.89
CA TRP A 403 -19.86 -30.09 -14.00
C TRP A 403 -19.38 -30.16 -15.44
N LEU A 404 -18.07 -30.23 -15.60
CA LEU A 404 -17.40 -30.50 -16.86
C LEU A 404 -16.82 -31.92 -16.80
N VAL A 405 -17.20 -32.76 -17.75
CA VAL A 405 -16.77 -34.16 -17.81
C VAL A 405 -16.18 -34.44 -19.19
N LEU A 406 -14.97 -34.99 -19.21
CA LEU A 406 -14.34 -35.46 -20.44
C LEU A 406 -14.64 -36.94 -20.65
N ASP A 407 -14.92 -37.32 -21.90
CA ASP A 407 -15.22 -38.70 -22.29
C ASP A 407 -14.88 -38.93 -23.77
N ASP A 408 -14.86 -40.19 -24.21
CA ASP A 408 -14.77 -40.58 -25.60
C ASP A 408 -16.11 -40.51 -26.38
N LYS A 409 -17.20 -40.20 -25.66
CA LYS A 409 -18.56 -40.05 -26.18
C LYS A 409 -19.22 -38.75 -25.71
N ALA A 410 -20.07 -38.22 -26.60
CA ALA A 410 -21.08 -37.25 -26.21
C ALA A 410 -22.28 -37.95 -25.55
N CYS A 411 -22.83 -37.36 -24.50
CA CYS A 411 -24.14 -37.73 -23.98
C CYS A 411 -25.20 -37.75 -25.11
N ASN A 412 -26.07 -38.76 -25.10
CA ASN A 412 -27.19 -38.95 -26.04
C ASN A 412 -26.85 -39.30 -27.52
N ASN A 413 -25.64 -39.81 -27.83
CA ASN A 413 -25.29 -40.42 -29.14
C ASN A 413 -25.50 -39.53 -30.37
N VAL A 414 -25.13 -38.26 -30.31
CA VAL A 414 -25.24 -37.37 -31.49
C VAL A 414 -23.88 -37.16 -32.19
N GLY A 415 -22.82 -37.88 -31.78
CA GLY A 415 -21.46 -37.77 -32.30
C GLY A 415 -20.88 -39.08 -32.85
N LEU A 416 -19.71 -38.99 -33.51
CA LEU A 416 -18.90 -40.14 -33.93
C LEU A 416 -18.17 -40.72 -32.71
N ASP A 417 -18.14 -42.05 -32.58
CA ASP A 417 -17.42 -42.74 -31.50
C ASP A 417 -15.90 -42.47 -31.56
N ASN A 418 -15.26 -42.31 -30.39
CA ASN A 418 -13.80 -42.21 -30.13
C ASN A 418 -13.14 -40.81 -30.19
N ASP A 419 -13.90 -39.73 -30.37
CA ASP A 419 -13.37 -38.36 -30.26
C ASP A 419 -13.14 -37.96 -28.79
N LEU A 420 -12.63 -36.76 -28.51
CA LEU A 420 -12.56 -36.21 -27.15
C LEU A 420 -13.73 -35.25 -26.97
N TRP A 421 -14.62 -35.52 -26.03
CA TRP A 421 -15.83 -34.73 -25.79
C TRP A 421 -15.82 -34.08 -24.41
N LEU A 422 -16.13 -32.78 -24.35
CA LEU A 422 -16.42 -32.08 -23.11
C LEU A 422 -17.92 -32.01 -22.90
N ASN A 423 -18.45 -32.83 -22.00
CA ASN A 423 -19.85 -32.84 -21.60
C ASN A 423 -20.07 -31.85 -20.44
N VAL A 424 -21.11 -31.02 -20.56
CA VAL A 424 -21.48 -29.99 -19.60
C VAL A 424 -22.80 -30.39 -18.93
N PHE A 425 -22.77 -30.44 -17.60
CA PHE A 425 -23.92 -30.74 -16.75
C PHE A 425 -24.19 -29.59 -15.80
N TYR A 426 -25.41 -29.45 -15.33
CA TYR A 426 -25.76 -28.34 -14.44
C TYR A 426 -26.89 -28.69 -13.47
N LYS A 427 -26.99 -27.90 -12.40
CA LYS A 427 -28.18 -27.81 -11.55
C LYS A 427 -28.68 -26.38 -11.50
N THR A 428 -29.99 -26.24 -11.32
CA THR A 428 -30.62 -24.97 -10.99
C THR A 428 -31.13 -25.01 -9.56
N THR A 429 -31.45 -23.86 -8.99
CA THR A 429 -32.07 -23.76 -7.66
C THR A 429 -33.43 -24.46 -7.57
N GLU A 430 -34.15 -24.57 -8.68
CA GLU A 430 -35.40 -25.34 -8.78
C GLU A 430 -35.17 -26.87 -8.82
N SER A 431 -33.96 -27.30 -9.20
CA SER A 431 -33.59 -28.69 -9.47
C SER A 431 -32.35 -29.16 -8.70
N LEU A 432 -32.18 -28.73 -7.46
CA LEU A 432 -31.01 -29.05 -6.61
C LEU A 432 -30.73 -30.56 -6.44
N ARG A 433 -31.74 -31.43 -6.68
CA ARG A 433 -31.60 -32.86 -6.45
C ARG A 433 -31.04 -33.65 -7.62
N LYS A 434 -31.05 -33.11 -8.83
CA LYS A 434 -30.65 -33.85 -10.04
C LYS A 434 -29.92 -32.92 -10.98
N ALA A 435 -28.68 -33.28 -11.32
CA ALA A 435 -27.98 -32.67 -12.43
C ALA A 435 -28.75 -32.94 -13.73
N LYS A 436 -28.58 -32.06 -14.71
CA LYS A 436 -29.14 -32.17 -16.06
C LYS A 436 -28.02 -32.00 -17.06
N PHE A 437 -28.11 -32.69 -18.18
CA PHE A 437 -27.24 -32.44 -19.32
C PHE A 437 -27.58 -31.09 -19.96
N PHE A 438 -26.57 -30.24 -20.14
CA PHE A 438 -26.67 -28.98 -20.88
C PHE A 438 -26.30 -29.22 -22.35
N GLY A 439 -25.06 -29.67 -22.57
CA GLY A 439 -24.50 -29.83 -23.91
C GLY A 439 -23.15 -30.53 -23.93
N ALA A 440 -22.61 -30.78 -25.12
CA ALA A 440 -21.30 -31.39 -25.33
C ALA A 440 -20.56 -30.75 -26.50
N ILE A 441 -19.23 -30.61 -26.37
CA ILE A 441 -18.33 -30.01 -27.36
C ILE A 441 -17.31 -31.04 -27.83
N ASN A 442 -17.14 -31.21 -29.14
CA ASN A 442 -16.10 -32.08 -29.71
C ASN A 442 -14.75 -31.36 -29.73
N LEU A 443 -13.88 -31.69 -28.77
CA LEU A 443 -12.55 -31.11 -28.63
C LEU A 443 -11.53 -31.66 -29.64
N ALA A 444 -11.83 -32.77 -30.33
CA ALA A 444 -10.99 -33.27 -31.41
C ALA A 444 -11.14 -32.46 -32.71
N ASN A 445 -12.17 -31.61 -32.80
CA ASN A 445 -12.42 -30.77 -33.96
C ASN A 445 -11.86 -29.35 -33.76
N GLN A 446 -10.82 -29.00 -34.53
CA GLN A 446 -10.20 -27.69 -34.46
C GLN A 446 -11.18 -26.53 -34.74
N GLN A 447 -12.19 -26.72 -35.61
CA GLN A 447 -13.18 -25.67 -35.85
C GLN A 447 -14.06 -25.41 -34.61
N ALA A 448 -14.33 -26.45 -33.81
CA ALA A 448 -14.98 -26.31 -32.51
C ALA A 448 -14.11 -25.46 -31.59
N LEU A 449 -12.85 -25.85 -31.43
CA LEU A 449 -11.90 -25.14 -30.58
C LEU A 449 -11.71 -23.68 -31.04
N ASP A 450 -11.55 -23.44 -32.34
CA ASP A 450 -11.37 -22.08 -32.89
C ASP A 450 -12.57 -21.16 -32.59
N SER A 451 -13.78 -21.71 -32.47
CA SER A 451 -14.97 -20.94 -32.09
C SER A 451 -14.96 -20.46 -30.63
N PHE A 452 -14.21 -21.15 -29.76
CA PHE A 452 -13.96 -20.78 -28.35
C PHE A 452 -12.61 -20.06 -28.14
N ASN A 453 -11.61 -20.29 -29.00
CA ASN A 453 -10.20 -19.95 -28.76
C ASN A 453 -9.76 -18.58 -29.30
N GLN A 454 -10.47 -17.98 -30.28
CA GLN A 454 -10.07 -16.64 -30.77
C GLN A 454 -10.49 -15.55 -29.77
N ASP A 455 -9.65 -15.41 -28.73
CA ASP A 455 -9.61 -14.32 -27.76
C ASP A 455 -10.85 -14.16 -26.85
N LEU A 456 -11.81 -15.10 -26.84
CA LEU A 456 -13.12 -14.94 -26.17
C LEU A 456 -13.86 -13.63 -26.55
N ILE A 457 -13.40 -12.98 -27.63
CA ILE A 457 -14.07 -11.89 -28.34
C ILE A 457 -15.26 -12.48 -29.13
N SER A 458 -15.23 -13.78 -29.44
CA SER A 458 -16.43 -14.49 -29.87
C SER A 458 -17.47 -14.54 -28.75
N ASP A 459 -18.76 -14.57 -29.12
CA ASP A 459 -19.87 -14.67 -28.16
C ASP A 459 -19.98 -16.06 -27.52
N GLN A 460 -19.04 -17.00 -27.74
CA GLN A 460 -19.13 -18.36 -27.21
C GLN A 460 -18.30 -18.57 -25.94
N SER A 461 -18.94 -19.14 -24.92
CA SER A 461 -18.33 -19.53 -23.65
C SER A 461 -19.05 -20.75 -23.09
N LEU A 462 -18.35 -21.55 -22.27
CA LEU A 462 -18.95 -22.64 -21.50
C LEU A 462 -19.99 -22.08 -20.52
N PHE A 463 -19.63 -20.97 -19.88
CA PHE A 463 -20.54 -20.15 -19.10
C PHE A 463 -20.07 -18.70 -19.10
N LYS A 464 -21.03 -17.81 -18.87
CA LYS A 464 -20.81 -16.42 -18.52
C LYS A 464 -21.18 -16.19 -17.08
N PHE A 465 -20.52 -15.21 -16.51
CA PHE A 465 -20.84 -14.72 -15.19
C PHE A 465 -20.68 -13.21 -15.15
N ASN A 466 -21.69 -12.53 -14.63
CA ASN A 466 -21.65 -11.09 -14.46
C ASN A 466 -21.42 -10.79 -12.99
N TYR A 467 -20.34 -10.07 -12.67
CA TYR A 467 -20.18 -9.45 -11.36
C TYR A 467 -20.96 -8.12 -11.35
N ILE A 468 -21.84 -7.89 -10.38
CA ILE A 468 -22.63 -6.64 -10.21
C ILE A 468 -23.55 -6.33 -11.44
N ASN A 469 -24.01 -5.08 -11.57
CA ASN A 469 -24.78 -4.48 -12.69
C ASN A 469 -23.84 -3.96 -13.79
N THR A 470 -22.87 -4.77 -14.19
CA THR A 470 -21.92 -4.46 -15.28
C THR A 470 -22.53 -4.85 -16.63
N VAL A 471 -21.81 -4.70 -17.74
CA VAL A 471 -22.30 -5.18 -19.06
C VAL A 471 -22.48 -6.71 -19.04
N GLU A 472 -23.27 -7.26 -19.97
CA GLU A 472 -23.78 -8.66 -19.86
C GLU A 472 -22.72 -9.78 -19.97
N ASP A 473 -21.41 -9.47 -20.10
CA ASP A 473 -20.37 -10.45 -20.49
C ASP A 473 -19.02 -10.32 -19.71
N ASN A 474 -19.04 -10.00 -18.42
CA ASN A 474 -17.82 -9.59 -17.72
C ASN A 474 -16.83 -10.70 -17.38
N ILE A 475 -17.30 -11.93 -17.14
CA ILE A 475 -16.45 -13.10 -16.94
C ILE A 475 -16.92 -14.22 -17.84
N LYS A 476 -15.99 -14.84 -18.57
CA LYS A 476 -16.26 -15.96 -19.47
C LYS A 476 -15.27 -17.09 -19.21
N LEU A 477 -15.76 -18.32 -19.10
CA LEU A 477 -14.91 -19.50 -19.19
C LEU A 477 -15.04 -20.14 -20.57
N GLY A 478 -13.93 -20.41 -21.22
CA GLY A 478 -13.86 -21.18 -22.47
C GLY A 478 -12.78 -22.25 -22.44
N VAL A 479 -12.76 -23.06 -23.50
CA VAL A 479 -11.63 -23.95 -23.80
C VAL A 479 -10.74 -23.25 -24.81
N SER A 480 -9.49 -22.95 -24.45
CA SER A 480 -8.53 -22.38 -25.38
C SER A 480 -7.84 -23.45 -26.21
N SER A 481 -7.51 -24.60 -25.63
CA SER A 481 -6.93 -25.70 -26.40
C SER A 481 -7.20 -27.05 -25.74
N ALA A 482 -7.14 -28.10 -26.54
CA ALA A 482 -7.25 -29.46 -26.07
C ALA A 482 -6.37 -30.38 -26.92
N SER A 483 -5.79 -31.39 -26.29
CA SER A 483 -5.04 -32.46 -26.94
C SER A 483 -5.46 -33.82 -26.38
N SER A 484 -4.76 -34.88 -26.75
CA SER A 484 -4.96 -36.20 -26.14
C SER A 484 -4.45 -36.32 -24.70
N THR A 485 -3.68 -35.35 -24.22
CA THR A 485 -2.98 -35.42 -22.92
C THR A 485 -3.29 -34.26 -22.00
N ASP A 486 -3.84 -33.17 -22.51
CA ASP A 486 -4.14 -31.96 -21.74
C ASP A 486 -5.32 -31.17 -22.32
N ILE A 487 -5.92 -30.34 -21.47
CA ILE A 487 -6.92 -29.34 -21.85
C ILE A 487 -6.61 -28.02 -21.13
N ASN A 488 -6.70 -26.92 -21.87
CA ASN A 488 -6.53 -25.59 -21.33
C ASN A 488 -7.88 -24.88 -21.30
N PHE A 489 -8.31 -24.48 -20.12
CA PHE A 489 -9.40 -23.53 -19.95
C PHE A 489 -8.84 -22.12 -19.83
N LEU A 490 -9.62 -21.16 -20.32
CA LEU A 490 -9.34 -19.74 -20.21
C LEU A 490 -10.51 -19.06 -19.53
N LEU A 491 -10.29 -18.53 -18.33
CA LEU A 491 -11.22 -17.66 -17.63
C LEU A 491 -10.83 -16.22 -17.96
N GLN A 492 -11.59 -15.57 -18.82
CA GLN A 492 -11.36 -14.18 -19.18
C GLN A 492 -12.21 -13.27 -18.30
N VAL A 493 -11.57 -12.26 -17.71
CA VAL A 493 -12.21 -11.15 -17.02
C VAL A 493 -12.13 -9.93 -17.92
N ARG A 494 -13.26 -9.29 -18.18
CA ARG A 494 -13.36 -8.09 -18.98
C ARG A 494 -13.70 -6.91 -18.08
N SER A 495 -13.07 -5.77 -18.32
CA SER A 495 -13.48 -4.53 -17.68
C SER A 495 -14.60 -3.83 -18.47
N ASP A 496 -15.47 -3.17 -17.72
CA ASP A 496 -16.47 -2.24 -18.25
C ASP A 496 -15.85 -1.01 -18.91
N ILE A 497 -14.61 -0.68 -18.52
CA ILE A 497 -13.85 0.49 -18.95
C ILE A 497 -12.53 -0.01 -19.57
N PRO A 498 -12.33 0.13 -20.89
CA PRO A 498 -11.16 -0.40 -21.58
C PRO A 498 -9.80 0.04 -21.01
N GLU A 499 -9.76 1.16 -20.30
CA GLU A 499 -8.56 1.72 -19.67
C GLU A 499 -8.21 1.10 -18.31
N GLU A 500 -9.11 0.36 -17.65
CA GLU A 500 -8.86 -0.23 -16.32
C GLU A 500 -7.99 -1.50 -16.39
N LEU A 501 -8.11 -2.28 -17.47
CA LEU A 501 -7.29 -3.46 -17.71
C LEU A 501 -6.43 -3.21 -18.95
N TYR A 502 -5.17 -3.64 -18.90
CA TYR A 502 -4.29 -3.54 -20.06
C TYR A 502 -4.92 -4.34 -21.22
N GLY A 503 -5.34 -3.67 -22.29
CA GLY A 503 -6.03 -4.33 -23.40
C GLY A 503 -7.49 -4.72 -23.15
N SER A 504 -8.16 -4.16 -22.14
CA SER A 504 -9.60 -4.35 -21.78
C SER A 504 -10.02 -5.71 -21.20
N TYR A 505 -9.08 -6.65 -21.07
CA TYR A 505 -9.33 -7.95 -20.43
C TYR A 505 -8.10 -8.45 -19.70
N GLU A 506 -8.29 -9.37 -18.79
CA GLU A 506 -7.27 -10.24 -18.23
C GLU A 506 -7.73 -11.68 -18.39
N SER A 507 -6.79 -12.61 -18.34
CA SER A 507 -7.16 -14.01 -18.47
C SER A 507 -6.38 -14.89 -17.52
N LEU A 508 -7.05 -15.90 -17.03
CA LEU A 508 -6.48 -16.94 -16.22
C LEU A 508 -6.56 -18.25 -17.00
N ARG A 509 -5.40 -18.81 -17.32
CA ARG A 509 -5.31 -20.11 -17.97
C ARG A 509 -5.15 -21.20 -16.92
N MET A 510 -5.94 -22.27 -17.09
CA MET A 510 -5.91 -23.47 -16.27
C MET A 510 -5.64 -24.67 -17.18
N ASN A 511 -4.49 -25.32 -17.04
CA ASN A 511 -4.14 -26.55 -17.76
C ASN A 511 -4.45 -27.76 -16.88
N PHE A 512 -5.23 -28.70 -17.41
CA PHE A 512 -5.50 -29.96 -16.76
C PHE A 512 -4.95 -31.12 -17.58
N GLY A 513 -4.20 -32.00 -16.93
CA GLY A 513 -3.74 -33.26 -17.51
C GLY A 513 -4.87 -34.27 -17.69
N LEU A 514 -4.77 -35.07 -18.75
CA LEU A 514 -5.70 -36.15 -19.08
C LEU A 514 -5.03 -37.52 -18.92
N ASP A 515 -5.76 -38.48 -18.37
CA ASP A 515 -5.32 -39.87 -18.31
C ASP A 515 -5.50 -40.60 -19.66
N ALA A 516 -5.12 -41.88 -19.70
CA ALA A 516 -5.23 -42.71 -20.92
C ALA A 516 -6.68 -42.98 -21.35
N GLU A 517 -7.64 -42.82 -20.43
CA GLU A 517 -9.08 -42.94 -20.66
C GLU A 517 -9.71 -41.57 -20.99
N LYS A 518 -8.88 -40.52 -21.09
CA LYS A 518 -9.25 -39.12 -21.36
C LYS A 518 -10.04 -38.45 -20.21
N HIS A 519 -9.94 -38.95 -18.99
CA HIS A 519 -10.49 -38.27 -17.82
C HIS A 519 -9.50 -37.23 -17.28
N PHE A 520 -10.01 -36.22 -16.59
CA PHE A 520 -9.18 -35.32 -15.77
C PHE A 520 -8.44 -36.14 -14.71
N PHE A 521 -7.12 -35.94 -14.56
CA PHE A 521 -6.33 -36.76 -13.62
C PHE A 521 -5.64 -36.01 -12.47
N ALA A 522 -5.44 -34.68 -12.54
CA ALA A 522 -5.28 -33.71 -11.43
C ALA A 522 -4.53 -32.42 -11.89
N LEU A 523 -4.53 -31.41 -11.00
CA LEU A 523 -3.50 -30.38 -10.83
C LEU A 523 -2.56 -30.91 -9.73
N GLY A 524 -1.23 -30.86 -9.86
CA GLY A 524 -0.32 -31.62 -8.98
C GLY A 524 -0.59 -31.49 -7.46
N ASP A 525 -0.84 -32.61 -6.76
CA ASP A 525 -1.28 -32.64 -5.33
C ASP A 525 -0.24 -32.16 -4.28
N LEU A 526 0.98 -31.80 -4.67
CA LEU A 526 2.11 -31.41 -3.79
C LEU A 526 3.00 -30.38 -4.50
N ARG A 527 3.68 -29.49 -3.75
CA ARG A 527 4.69 -28.52 -4.29
C ARG A 527 5.72 -29.13 -5.24
N ALA A 528 6.03 -30.42 -5.03
CA ALA A 528 7.07 -31.14 -5.78
C ALA A 528 6.53 -31.82 -7.05
N THR A 529 5.21 -31.87 -7.22
CA THR A 529 4.49 -32.48 -8.35
C THR A 529 3.59 -31.49 -9.08
N GLU A 530 3.34 -30.32 -8.50
CA GLU A 530 2.77 -29.15 -9.15
C GLU A 530 3.64 -28.79 -10.37
N GLU A 531 3.06 -28.91 -11.56
CA GLU A 531 3.74 -28.49 -12.76
C GLU A 531 3.64 -26.96 -12.85
N ARG A 532 4.79 -26.28 -12.94
CA ARG A 532 4.92 -24.81 -13.04
C ARG A 532 4.01 -24.16 -14.09
N GLU A 533 3.39 -24.95 -14.98
CA GLU A 533 2.62 -24.50 -16.13
C GLU A 533 1.09 -24.70 -16.01
N GLU A 534 0.60 -25.23 -14.88
CA GLU A 534 -0.82 -25.56 -14.64
C GLU A 534 -1.73 -24.33 -14.52
N PHE A 535 -1.26 -23.26 -13.89
CA PHE A 535 -2.07 -22.08 -13.62
C PHE A 535 -1.28 -20.81 -13.96
N ALA A 536 -1.83 -19.99 -14.85
CA ALA A 536 -1.15 -18.81 -15.34
C ALA A 536 -2.10 -17.62 -15.49
N TRP A 537 -1.68 -16.47 -14.96
CA TRP A 537 -2.28 -15.18 -15.26
C TRP A 537 -1.66 -14.60 -16.54
N ILE A 538 -2.53 -14.08 -17.39
CA ILE A 538 -2.22 -13.51 -18.70
C ILE A 538 -2.82 -12.10 -18.71
N PRO A 539 -2.03 -11.06 -18.35
CA PRO A 539 -2.50 -9.68 -18.46
C PRO A 539 -2.81 -9.36 -19.93
N GLY A 540 -3.96 -8.75 -20.21
CA GLY A 540 -4.42 -8.54 -21.59
C GLY A 540 -3.42 -7.76 -22.42
N GLY A 541 -3.30 -8.06 -23.71
CA GLY A 541 -2.37 -7.37 -24.61
C GLY A 541 -0.87 -7.63 -24.37
N LYS A 542 -0.47 -8.45 -23.39
CA LYS A 542 0.91 -8.91 -23.21
C LYS A 542 1.07 -10.36 -23.69
N TRP A 543 2.26 -10.69 -24.18
CA TRP A 543 2.64 -12.04 -24.64
C TRP A 543 3.28 -12.90 -23.54
N PHE A 544 3.26 -12.41 -22.29
CA PHE A 544 3.94 -13.05 -21.17
C PHE A 544 2.90 -13.57 -20.19
N GLU A 545 3.15 -14.77 -19.70
CA GLU A 545 2.31 -15.49 -18.75
C GLU A 545 3.03 -15.49 -17.41
N THR A 546 2.34 -15.07 -16.37
CA THR A 546 2.82 -15.17 -14.99
C THR A 546 2.22 -16.44 -14.40
N PHE A 547 3.06 -17.44 -14.15
CA PHE A 547 2.63 -18.66 -13.48
C PHE A 547 2.46 -18.38 -11.99
N ILE A 548 1.25 -18.58 -11.47
CA ILE A 548 0.86 -18.21 -10.10
C ILE A 548 1.06 -19.39 -9.14
N GLY A 549 1.38 -20.57 -9.67
CA GLY A 549 1.31 -21.80 -8.89
C GLY A 549 -0.12 -22.15 -8.48
N THR A 550 -0.28 -23.28 -7.81
CA THR A 550 -1.55 -23.81 -7.26
C THR A 550 -1.49 -23.91 -5.74
N LYS A 551 -0.53 -23.22 -5.11
CA LYS A 551 -0.21 -23.37 -3.70
C LYS A 551 -0.77 -22.31 -2.78
#